data_AF-A0A9E7I167-F1
#
_entry.id   AF-A0A9E7I167-F1
#
_cell.length_a   1.000
_cell.length_b   1.000
_cell.length_c   1.000
_cell.angle_alpha   90.00
_cell.angle_beta   90.00
_cell.angle_gamma   90.00
#
_symmetry.space_group_name_H-M   'P 1'
#
loop_
_entity.id
_entity.type
_entity.pdbx_description
1 polymer ?
#
loop_
_entity_poly.entity_id
_entity_poly.type
_entity_poly.pdbx_seq_one_letter_code
_entity_poly.pdbx_strand_id
1 'polypeptide(L)'
;MSKQAMIESHREGAEVHRGADLCKKQSMDLLAELHLPKALLPLAAVEEVGYNRATGFVWLRQTKSTTHVFKAIGKTVSYAPEVTAFVEDRRMKRMTGVKSRELLIWVSITDMYIDDPESKRITFKTRAGIGRSFPVSAFEADADEEEERDGGGGGK
;
A
#
# COMPACT_ATOMS: atom_id res chain seq x y z
N MET A 1 -10.00 7.80 -24.79
CA MET A 1 -9.38 8.55 -23.68
C MET A 1 -8.10 7.84 -23.24
N SER A 2 -7.05 8.56 -22.86
CA SER A 2 -5.80 7.95 -22.40
C SER A 2 -5.97 7.34 -20.99
N LYS A 3 -5.12 6.39 -20.61
CA LYS A 3 -5.14 5.78 -19.26
C LYS A 3 -4.99 6.83 -18.15
N GLN A 4 -4.23 7.89 -18.43
CA GLN A 4 -4.04 9.02 -17.51
C GLN A 4 -5.33 9.80 -17.29
N ALA A 5 -6.08 10.08 -18.37
CA ALA A 5 -7.35 10.81 -18.29
C ALA A 5 -8.42 10.04 -17.49
N MET A 6 -8.41 8.70 -17.54
CA MET A 6 -9.33 7.90 -16.73
C MET A 6 -8.96 7.91 -15.24
N ILE A 7 -7.67 7.90 -14.89
CA ILE A 7 -7.24 8.04 -13.50
C ILE A 7 -7.66 9.40 -12.95
N GLU A 8 -7.51 10.46 -13.73
CA GLU A 8 -7.88 11.82 -13.31
C GLU A 8 -9.38 11.96 -13.05
N SER A 9 -10.24 11.37 -13.89
CA SER A 9 -11.69 11.41 -13.66
C SER A 9 -12.12 10.75 -12.34
N HIS A 10 -11.34 9.81 -11.81
CA HIS A 10 -11.64 9.21 -10.50
C HIS A 10 -11.19 10.07 -9.32
N ARG A 11 -10.44 11.16 -9.53
CA ARG A 11 -10.02 12.09 -8.47
C ARG A 11 -11.03 13.19 -8.21
N GLU A 12 -11.96 13.42 -9.12
CA GLU A 12 -12.99 14.44 -8.96
C GLU A 12 -13.88 14.15 -7.74
N GLY A 13 -14.00 15.14 -6.84
CA GLY A 13 -14.77 15.02 -5.60
C GLY A 13 -14.09 14.19 -4.49
N ALA A 14 -12.82 13.83 -4.65
CA ALA A 14 -12.08 13.08 -3.63
C ALA A 14 -11.71 13.94 -2.41
N GLU A 15 -11.69 13.29 -1.24
CA GLU A 15 -11.05 13.81 -0.04
C GLU A 15 -9.53 13.71 -0.24
N VAL A 16 -8.82 14.84 -0.13
CA VAL A 16 -7.35 14.89 -0.31
C VAL A 16 -6.70 15.47 0.92
N HIS A 17 -5.76 14.71 1.48
CA HIS A 17 -5.01 15.07 2.66
C HIS A 17 -3.53 15.19 2.33
N ARG A 18 -2.87 16.17 2.95
CA ARG A 18 -1.43 16.44 2.78
C ARG A 18 -0.73 16.58 4.11
N GLY A 19 0.56 16.27 4.12
CA GLY A 19 1.42 16.31 5.30
C GLY A 19 1.51 14.93 5.96
N ALA A 20 2.73 14.58 6.40
CA ALA A 20 3.10 13.22 6.81
C ALA A 20 2.17 12.65 7.89
N ASP A 21 1.91 13.38 8.98
CA ASP A 21 1.09 12.89 10.09
C ASP A 21 -0.36 12.64 9.68
N LEU A 22 -0.94 13.58 8.93
CA LEU A 22 -2.31 13.45 8.45
C LEU A 22 -2.42 12.31 7.43
N CYS A 23 -1.44 12.18 6.53
CA CYS A 23 -1.40 11.10 5.55
C CYS A 23 -1.25 9.73 6.22
N LYS A 24 -0.38 9.60 7.22
CA LYS A 24 -0.21 8.38 8.01
C LYS A 24 -1.53 8.01 8.69
N LYS A 25 -2.15 8.96 9.39
CA LYS A 25 -3.43 8.75 10.07
C LYS A 25 -4.54 8.32 9.09
N GLN A 26 -4.75 9.08 8.01
CA GLN A 26 -5.81 8.81 7.04
C GLN A 26 -5.61 7.46 6.33
N SER A 27 -4.36 7.09 6.03
CA SER A 27 -4.06 5.76 5.46
C SER A 27 -4.38 4.63 6.44
N MET A 28 -4.03 4.78 7.72
CA MET A 28 -4.32 3.79 8.75
C MET A 28 -5.83 3.67 9.04
N ASP A 29 -6.54 4.81 9.08
CA ASP A 29 -7.98 4.86 9.27
C ASP A 29 -8.71 4.20 8.10
N LEU A 30 -8.27 4.46 6.85
CA LEU A 30 -8.79 3.80 5.66
C LEU A 30 -8.55 2.28 5.69
N LEU A 31 -7.34 1.83 6.03
CA LEU A 31 -7.05 0.40 6.13
C LEU A 31 -7.93 -0.27 7.20
N ALA A 32 -8.17 0.41 8.33
CA ALA A 32 -9.08 -0.06 9.37
C ALA A 32 -10.54 -0.12 8.88
N GLU A 33 -11.01 0.92 8.19
CA GLU A 33 -12.35 0.98 7.58
C GLU A 33 -12.58 -0.19 6.62
N LEU A 34 -11.55 -0.58 5.86
CA LEU A 34 -11.59 -1.68 4.90
C LEU A 34 -11.28 -3.05 5.52
N HIS A 35 -11.09 -3.16 6.84
CA HIS A 35 -10.68 -4.39 7.52
C HIS A 35 -9.40 -5.03 6.92
N LEU A 36 -8.45 -4.18 6.56
CA LEU A 36 -7.14 -4.57 6.04
C LEU A 36 -6.04 -4.31 7.09
N PRO A 37 -4.93 -5.08 7.07
CA PRO A 37 -3.84 -4.89 8.01
C PRO A 37 -3.20 -3.50 7.89
N LYS A 38 -2.96 -2.84 9.04
CA LYS A 38 -2.51 -1.44 9.08
C LYS A 38 -1.07 -1.22 8.62
N ALA A 39 -0.21 -2.24 8.67
CA ALA A 39 1.19 -2.14 8.26
C ALA A 39 1.42 -2.67 6.83
N LEU A 40 0.38 -2.63 5.96
CA LEU A 40 0.52 -2.97 4.55
C LEU A 40 1.40 -2.00 3.74
N LEU A 41 1.58 -0.77 4.23
CA LEU A 41 2.18 0.33 3.48
C LEU A 41 3.30 1.00 4.29
N PRO A 42 4.45 1.32 3.67
CA PRO A 42 5.48 2.14 4.31
C PRO A 42 5.07 3.61 4.27
N LEU A 43 4.48 4.11 5.37
CA LEU A 43 3.82 5.42 5.41
C LEU A 43 4.74 6.61 5.71
N ALA A 44 6.00 6.40 6.13
CA ALA A 44 6.89 7.50 6.56
C ALA A 44 7.19 8.56 5.48
N ALA A 45 7.11 8.19 4.20
CA ALA A 45 7.40 9.09 3.08
C ALA A 45 6.15 9.58 2.34
N VAL A 46 4.94 9.30 2.86
CA VAL A 46 3.69 9.69 2.19
C VAL A 46 3.38 11.16 2.46
N GLU A 47 3.27 11.92 1.38
CA GLU A 47 3.03 13.37 1.41
C GLU A 47 1.58 13.74 1.06
N GLU A 48 0.90 12.84 0.33
CA GLU A 48 -0.49 13.02 -0.07
C GLU A 48 -1.23 11.68 -0.08
N VAL A 49 -2.44 11.68 0.47
CA VAL A 49 -3.42 10.60 0.38
C VAL A 49 -4.68 11.18 -0.23
N GLY A 50 -5.29 10.46 -1.16
CA GLY A 50 -6.62 10.80 -1.63
C GLY A 50 -7.55 9.62 -1.67
N TYR A 51 -8.82 9.88 -1.38
CA TYR A 51 -9.88 8.89 -1.42
C TYR A 51 -11.15 9.48 -2.02
N ASN A 52 -11.56 8.94 -3.17
CA ASN A 52 -12.88 9.16 -3.71
C ASN A 52 -13.83 8.07 -3.23
N ARG A 53 -14.58 8.37 -2.16
CA ARG A 53 -15.57 7.44 -1.58
C ARG A 53 -16.66 7.02 -2.56
N ALA A 54 -17.04 7.88 -3.51
CA ALA A 54 -18.09 7.56 -4.47
C ALA A 54 -17.67 6.50 -5.49
N THR A 55 -16.37 6.44 -5.82
CA THR A 55 -15.84 5.47 -6.81
C THR A 55 -15.02 4.35 -6.19
N GLY A 56 -14.68 4.46 -4.91
CA GLY A 56 -13.72 3.57 -4.25
C GLY A 56 -12.28 3.81 -4.69
N PHE A 57 -11.97 4.89 -5.42
CA PHE A 57 -10.63 5.13 -5.93
C PHE A 57 -9.74 5.79 -4.88
N VAL A 58 -8.55 5.24 -4.68
CA VAL A 58 -7.57 5.76 -3.71
C VAL A 58 -6.22 5.97 -4.37
N TRP A 59 -5.46 6.93 -3.84
CA TRP A 59 -4.06 7.09 -4.19
C TRP A 59 -3.21 7.52 -3.00
N LEU A 60 -1.93 7.20 -3.10
CA LEU A 60 -0.87 7.59 -2.18
C LEU A 60 0.27 8.17 -3.01
N ARG A 61 0.81 9.32 -2.59
CA ARG A 61 2.01 9.90 -3.20
C ARG A 61 3.12 10.06 -2.18
N GLN A 62 4.32 9.72 -2.61
CA GLN A 62 5.56 9.80 -1.84
C GLN A 62 6.66 10.41 -2.71
N THR A 63 7.61 11.13 -2.09
CA THR A 63 8.64 11.90 -2.81
C THR A 63 9.52 11.02 -3.71
N LYS A 64 9.78 9.79 -3.28
CA LYS A 64 10.62 8.80 -3.97
C LYS A 64 10.06 7.41 -3.80
N SER A 65 10.37 6.50 -4.71
CA SER A 65 10.06 5.08 -4.53
C SER A 65 10.75 4.51 -3.29
N THR A 66 10.04 3.66 -2.55
CA THR A 66 10.55 2.99 -1.34
C THR A 66 10.54 1.48 -1.54
N THR A 67 11.39 0.78 -0.82
CA THR A 67 11.39 -0.69 -0.75
C THR A 67 11.26 -1.09 0.70
N HIS A 68 10.35 -2.00 0.97
CA HIS A 68 10.08 -2.56 2.29
C HIS A 68 10.33 -4.07 2.28
N VAL A 69 10.79 -4.60 3.41
CA VAL A 69 11.03 -6.04 3.57
C VAL A 69 10.10 -6.55 4.66
N PHE A 70 9.06 -7.27 4.26
CA PHE A 70 8.19 -8.00 5.19
C PHE A 70 8.94 -9.24 5.67
N LYS A 71 9.68 -9.10 6.78
CA LYS A 71 10.58 -10.13 7.32
C LYS A 71 9.84 -11.43 7.61
N ALA A 72 8.62 -11.33 8.16
CA ALA A 72 7.78 -12.48 8.53
C ALA A 72 7.46 -13.43 7.37
N ILE A 73 7.50 -12.94 6.13
CA ILE A 73 7.22 -13.73 4.92
C ILE A 73 8.39 -13.74 3.92
N GLY A 74 9.53 -13.14 4.29
CA GLY A 74 10.71 -13.05 3.44
C GLY A 74 10.46 -12.35 2.10
N LYS A 75 9.55 -11.36 2.06
CA LYS A 75 9.19 -10.66 0.81
C LYS A 75 9.73 -9.24 0.80
N THR A 76 10.42 -8.91 -0.28
CA THR A 76 10.80 -7.53 -0.62
C THR A 76 9.76 -6.95 -1.56
N VAL A 77 9.20 -5.80 -1.21
CA VAL A 77 8.15 -5.11 -1.98
C VAL A 77 8.60 -3.68 -2.24
N SER A 78 8.46 -3.22 -3.48
CA SER A 78 8.71 -1.83 -3.87
C SER A 78 7.41 -1.08 -4.13
N TYR A 79 7.40 0.17 -3.69
CA TYR A 79 6.30 1.13 -3.84
C TYR A 79 6.83 2.31 -4.67
N ALA A 80 6.12 2.65 -5.74
CA ALA A 80 6.45 3.76 -6.63
C ALA A 80 6.07 5.12 -6.00
N PRO A 81 6.54 6.26 -6.55
CA PRO A 81 6.14 7.58 -6.08
C PRO A 81 4.63 7.83 -6.07
N GLU A 82 3.88 7.11 -6.90
CA GLU A 82 2.42 7.09 -6.86
C GLU A 82 1.90 5.65 -6.87
N VAL A 83 1.09 5.33 -5.87
CA VAL A 83 0.34 4.07 -5.75
C VAL A 83 -1.14 4.41 -5.90
N THR A 84 -1.87 3.64 -6.70
CA THR A 84 -3.32 3.82 -6.88
C THR A 84 -4.02 2.47 -6.80
N ALA A 85 -5.28 2.45 -6.37
CA ALA A 85 -6.11 1.25 -6.35
C ALA A 85 -7.60 1.61 -6.33
N PHE A 86 -8.45 0.62 -6.55
CA PHE A 86 -9.87 0.66 -6.17
C PHE A 86 -10.07 -0.21 -4.93
N VAL A 87 -10.75 0.32 -3.93
CA VAL A 87 -10.96 -0.34 -2.64
C VAL A 87 -12.40 -0.78 -2.45
N GLU A 88 -12.55 -1.91 -1.78
CA GLU A 88 -13.79 -2.50 -1.29
C GLU A 88 -13.49 -3.10 0.09
N ASP A 89 -14.52 -3.45 0.85
CA ASP A 89 -14.35 -4.18 2.12
C ASP A 89 -13.43 -5.40 1.92
N ARG A 90 -12.34 -5.45 2.70
CA ARG A 90 -11.28 -6.47 2.66
C ARG A 90 -10.56 -6.63 1.33
N ARG A 91 -10.59 -5.65 0.42
CA ARG A 91 -10.04 -5.81 -0.93
C ARG A 91 -9.49 -4.52 -1.56
N MET A 92 -8.37 -4.66 -2.28
CA MET A 92 -7.85 -3.67 -3.21
C MET A 92 -7.72 -4.29 -4.61
N LYS A 93 -8.18 -3.59 -5.64
CA LYS A 93 -8.17 -4.04 -7.05
C LYS A 93 -7.45 -3.05 -7.94
N ARG A 94 -6.96 -3.55 -9.08
CA ARG A 94 -6.29 -2.78 -10.14
C ARG A 94 -5.17 -1.89 -9.60
N MET A 95 -4.47 -2.37 -8.59
CA MET A 95 -3.40 -1.66 -7.93
C MET A 95 -2.26 -1.35 -8.91
N THR A 96 -1.72 -0.14 -8.81
CA THR A 96 -0.54 0.30 -9.55
C THR A 96 0.55 0.78 -8.60
N GLY A 97 1.80 0.77 -9.06
CA GLY A 97 2.91 1.27 -8.27
C GLY A 97 3.46 0.28 -7.23
N VAL A 98 2.89 -0.92 -7.11
CA VAL A 98 3.37 -1.95 -6.17
C VAL A 98 3.97 -3.14 -6.92
N LYS A 99 5.18 -3.55 -6.54
CA LYS A 99 5.85 -4.74 -7.09
C LYS A 99 6.46 -5.59 -5.99
N SER A 100 6.32 -6.90 -6.07
CA SER A 100 7.04 -7.84 -5.21
C SER A 100 8.25 -8.40 -5.96
N ARG A 101 9.36 -8.61 -5.25
CA ARG A 101 10.54 -9.27 -5.78
C ARG A 101 10.34 -10.79 -5.71
N GLU A 102 10.40 -11.43 -6.87
CA GLU A 102 10.36 -12.88 -7.02
C GLU A 102 11.68 -13.32 -7.67
N LEU A 103 12.51 -14.06 -6.93
CA LEU A 103 13.88 -14.42 -7.33
C LEU A 103 14.67 -13.18 -7.82
N LEU A 104 14.90 -13.09 -9.13
CA LEU A 104 15.66 -12.02 -9.79
C LEU A 104 14.78 -10.97 -10.49
N ILE A 105 13.44 -11.11 -10.48
CA ILE A 105 12.53 -10.22 -11.21
C ILE A 105 11.56 -9.47 -10.27
N TRP A 106 11.15 -8.28 -10.69
CA TRP A 106 10.09 -7.51 -10.03
C TRP A 106 8.75 -7.77 -10.71
N VAL A 107 7.77 -8.24 -9.95
CA VAL A 107 6.44 -8.59 -10.46
C VAL A 107 5.40 -7.65 -9.89
N SER A 108 4.59 -7.04 -10.75
CA SER A 108 3.51 -6.14 -10.35
C SER A 108 2.37 -6.89 -9.66
N ILE A 109 1.97 -6.38 -8.50
CA ILE A 109 0.79 -6.81 -7.77
C ILE A 109 -0.40 -5.97 -8.23
N THR A 110 -1.49 -6.61 -8.61
CA THR A 110 -2.68 -5.94 -9.15
C THR A 110 -3.87 -6.03 -8.21
N ASP A 111 -3.96 -7.08 -7.39
CA ASP A 111 -5.10 -7.27 -6.51
C ASP A 111 -4.65 -7.85 -5.18
N MET A 112 -5.38 -7.50 -4.13
CA MET A 112 -5.17 -7.94 -2.76
C MET A 112 -6.53 -8.16 -2.10
N TYR A 113 -6.72 -9.26 -1.39
CA TYR A 113 -7.98 -9.50 -0.67
C TYR A 113 -7.86 -10.50 0.48
N ILE A 114 -8.76 -10.35 1.46
CA ILE A 114 -9.07 -11.36 2.47
C ILE A 114 -10.43 -11.94 2.09
N ASP A 115 -10.46 -13.20 1.67
CA ASP A 115 -11.68 -13.86 1.16
C ASP A 115 -12.59 -14.29 2.31
N ASP A 116 -12.00 -15.00 3.26
CA ASP A 116 -12.63 -15.44 4.50
C ASP A 116 -11.90 -14.78 5.69
N PRO A 117 -12.57 -13.91 6.47
CA PRO A 117 -11.99 -13.29 7.67
C PRO A 117 -11.47 -14.31 8.70
N GLU A 118 -12.10 -15.49 8.80
CA GLU A 118 -11.73 -16.52 9.77
C GLU A 118 -10.42 -17.21 9.38
N SER A 119 -10.08 -17.23 8.09
CA SER A 119 -8.85 -17.81 7.58
C SER A 119 -7.60 -17.10 8.12
N LYS A 120 -7.72 -15.82 8.52
CA LYS A 120 -6.59 -14.94 8.88
C LYS A 120 -5.52 -14.90 7.80
N ARG A 121 -5.91 -15.05 6.52
CA ARG A 121 -5.02 -15.00 5.37
C ARG A 121 -5.40 -13.87 4.43
N ILE A 122 -4.37 -13.19 3.92
CA ILE A 122 -4.48 -12.19 2.88
C ILE A 122 -3.82 -12.71 1.60
N THR A 123 -4.46 -12.52 0.46
CA THR A 123 -4.02 -13.01 -0.85
C THR A 123 -3.64 -11.86 -1.75
N PHE A 124 -2.49 -11.94 -2.41
CA PHE A 124 -2.00 -10.98 -3.40
C PHE A 124 -1.92 -11.66 -4.76
N LYS A 125 -2.44 -11.00 -5.79
CA LYS A 125 -2.41 -11.48 -7.19
C LYS A 125 -1.52 -10.60 -8.04
N THR A 126 -0.81 -11.26 -8.94
CA THR A 126 -0.03 -10.63 -10.00
C THR A 126 -0.90 -10.41 -11.24
N ARG A 127 -0.42 -9.57 -12.16
CA ARG A 127 -1.08 -9.37 -13.47
C ARG A 127 -1.24 -10.65 -14.29
N ALA A 128 -0.42 -11.67 -14.04
CA ALA A 128 -0.51 -12.98 -14.68
C ALA A 128 -1.59 -13.89 -14.05
N GLY A 129 -2.32 -13.42 -13.03
CA GLY A 129 -3.33 -14.19 -12.32
C GLY A 129 -2.77 -15.11 -11.23
N ILE A 130 -1.45 -15.20 -11.07
CA ILE A 130 -0.80 -15.99 -10.02
C ILE A 130 -1.04 -15.30 -8.68
N GLY A 131 -1.69 -16.02 -7.76
CA GLY A 131 -1.97 -15.58 -6.40
C GLY A 131 -1.06 -16.25 -5.36
N ARG A 132 -0.68 -15.50 -4.32
CA ARG A 132 -0.02 -16.03 -3.12
C ARG A 132 -0.73 -15.51 -1.88
N SER A 133 -0.93 -16.38 -0.89
CA SER A 133 -1.58 -16.03 0.36
C SER A 133 -0.61 -16.10 1.52
N PHE A 134 -0.72 -15.18 2.46
CA PHE A 134 0.13 -15.05 3.65
C PHE A 134 -0.72 -14.82 4.91
N PRO A 135 -0.22 -15.12 6.11
CA PRO A 135 -0.89 -14.75 7.35
C PRO A 135 -1.08 -13.23 7.44
N VAL A 136 -2.25 -12.79 7.89
CA VAL A 136 -2.57 -11.37 8.14
C VAL A 136 -1.58 -10.73 9.12
N SER A 137 -1.18 -11.48 10.16
CA SER A 137 -0.24 -11.00 11.19
C SER A 137 1.14 -10.58 10.65
N ALA A 138 1.52 -11.05 9.46
CA ALA A 138 2.75 -10.62 8.79
C ALA A 138 2.71 -9.17 8.30
N PHE A 139 1.54 -8.51 8.36
CA PHE A 139 1.31 -7.14 7.91
C PHE A 139 0.73 -6.26 9.03
N GLU A 140 0.89 -6.70 10.28
CA GLU A 140 0.44 -5.97 11.48
C GLU A 140 1.61 -5.54 12.38
N ALA A 141 2.76 -6.23 12.30
CA ALA A 141 3.87 -6.09 13.24
C ALA A 141 4.95 -5.05 12.87
N ASP A 142 4.99 -4.57 11.63
CA ASP A 142 6.12 -3.77 11.12
C ASP A 142 5.95 -2.24 11.26
N ALA A 143 4.97 -1.76 12.06
CA ALA A 143 4.74 -0.32 12.24
C ALA A 143 5.75 0.38 13.18
N ASP A 144 6.56 -0.39 13.92
CA ASP A 144 7.38 0.11 15.04
C ASP A 144 8.89 0.17 14.76
N GLU A 145 9.38 -0.23 13.57
CA GLU A 145 10.84 -0.29 13.28
C GLU A 145 11.41 0.93 12.52
N GLU A 146 10.63 1.96 12.18
CA GLU A 146 11.12 3.12 11.40
C GLU A 146 11.67 4.30 12.24
N GLU A 147 11.66 4.25 13.59
CA GLU A 147 12.21 5.34 14.43
C GLU A 147 13.74 5.30 14.66
N GLU A 148 14.46 4.21 14.34
CA GLU A 148 15.89 4.06 14.71
C GLU A 148 16.92 4.41 13.60
N ARG A 149 16.58 5.20 12.57
CA ARG A 149 17.56 5.56 11.52
C ARG A 149 17.73 7.05 11.20
N ASP A 150 17.52 7.93 12.17
CA ASP A 150 17.97 9.33 12.05
C ASP A 150 18.74 9.87 13.28
N GLY A 151 19.60 9.03 13.87
CA GLY A 151 20.42 9.44 15.01
C GLY A 151 21.75 8.67 15.11
N GLY A 152 22.77 9.12 14.37
CA GLY A 152 24.18 8.73 14.62
C GLY A 152 25.03 8.67 13.35
N GLY A 153 26.03 9.51 13.13
CA GLY A 153 26.59 10.50 14.04
C GLY A 153 27.59 11.41 13.34
N GLY A 154 27.82 12.56 13.98
CA GLY A 154 29.03 13.33 13.76
C GLY A 154 30.24 12.71 14.46
N GLY A 155 31.42 13.03 13.95
CA GLY A 155 32.67 13.02 14.70
C GLY A 155 33.54 11.79 14.55
N LYS A 156 34.40 11.79 13.53
CA LYS A 156 35.82 12.17 13.69
C LYS A 156 36.45 12.45 12.35
#